data_AF-A0A4R5KVY6-F1
#
_entry.id   AF-A0A4R5KVY6-F1
#
_cell.length_a   1.000
_cell.length_b   1.000
_cell.length_c   1.000
_cell.angle_alpha   90.00
_cell.angle_beta   90.00
_cell.angle_gamma   90.00
#
_symmetry.space_group_name_H-M   'P 1'
#
loop_
_entity.id
_entity.type
_entity.pdbx_description
1 polymer ?
#
loop_
_entity_poly.entity_id
_entity_poly.type
_entity_poly.pdbx_seq_one_letter_code
_entity_poly.pdbx_strand_id
1 'polypeptide(L)'
;MQQPYHFPSKSAQQPRIRSKALSTKTIWNMMNTLKIQMQIHPKRNIVFHSFRNFAPNFIIDTEGDFKAAQLQSGHSDIKTLWNHYVSKQRDVTQSAGLLLDEKLDQDAFNKLTYDEMRQLLNDKKNGVRTQLIREASKLLKQR
;
A
#
# COMPACT_ATOMS: atom_id res chain seq x y z
N MET A 1 29.75 15.77 59.54
CA MET A 1 28.85 14.60 59.53
C MET A 1 27.69 14.90 58.59
N GLN A 2 27.64 14.25 57.43
CA GLN A 2 26.57 14.44 56.43
C GLN A 2 25.49 13.39 56.69
N GLN A 3 24.23 13.83 56.84
CA GLN A 3 23.07 12.94 56.94
C GLN A 3 22.83 12.28 55.56
N PRO A 4 22.58 10.96 55.48
CA PRO A 4 22.30 10.31 54.21
C PRO A 4 20.91 10.70 53.69
N TYR A 5 20.87 11.15 52.43
CA TYR A 5 19.65 11.49 51.71
C TYR A 5 18.82 10.22 51.49
N HIS A 6 17.62 10.15 52.07
CA HIS A 6 16.69 9.05 51.87
C HIS A 6 15.87 9.31 50.60
N PHE A 7 16.08 8.52 49.54
CA PHE A 7 15.21 8.53 48.36
C PHE A 7 13.86 7.90 48.72
N PRO A 8 12.73 8.61 48.64
CA PRO A 8 11.44 7.96 48.80
C PRO A 8 11.15 7.12 47.55
N SER A 9 11.13 5.79 47.71
CA SER A 9 10.62 4.87 46.69
C SER A 9 9.10 5.00 46.60
N LYS A 10 8.61 6.06 45.95
CA LYS A 10 7.24 6.08 45.46
C LYS A 10 7.21 5.30 44.17
N SER A 11 6.81 4.03 44.25
CA SER A 11 6.14 3.36 43.14
C SER A 11 4.86 4.13 42.83
N ALA A 12 5.00 5.23 42.11
CA ALA A 12 3.90 5.94 41.51
C ALA A 12 3.30 4.98 40.48
N GLN A 13 2.31 4.19 40.89
CA GLN A 13 1.43 3.51 39.97
C GLN A 13 0.87 4.61 39.06
N GLN A 14 1.35 4.62 37.81
CA GLN A 14 0.82 5.53 36.81
C GLN A 14 -0.70 5.33 36.79
N PRO A 15 -1.51 6.41 36.89
CA PRO A 15 -2.95 6.28 36.85
C PRO A 15 -3.32 5.59 35.53
N ARG A 16 -3.95 4.41 35.62
CA ARG A 16 -4.54 3.75 34.45
C ARG A 16 -5.66 4.64 33.94
N ILE A 17 -5.33 5.56 33.04
CA ILE A 17 -6.31 6.26 32.23
C ILE A 17 -7.02 5.15 31.45
N ARG A 18 -8.22 4.77 31.88
CA ARG A 18 -9.12 3.95 31.07
C ARG A 18 -9.51 4.82 29.89
N SER A 19 -8.70 4.79 28.83
CA SER A 19 -9.13 5.32 27.55
C SER A 19 -10.47 4.64 27.25
N LYS A 20 -11.51 5.44 26.96
CA LYS A 20 -12.78 4.91 26.47
C LYS A 20 -12.54 4.37 25.05
N ALA A 21 -11.88 3.23 24.95
CA ALA A 21 -11.68 2.54 23.70
C ALA A 21 -13.05 2.10 23.16
N LEU A 22 -13.26 2.26 21.86
CA LEU A 22 -14.46 1.75 21.20
C LEU A 22 -14.49 0.23 21.39
N SER A 23 -15.65 -0.29 21.79
CA SER A 23 -15.82 -1.73 21.89
C SER A 23 -15.74 -2.37 20.50
N THR A 24 -15.26 -3.62 20.43
CA THR A 24 -15.25 -4.41 19.20
C THR A 24 -16.64 -4.47 18.55
N LYS A 25 -17.71 -4.56 19.37
CA LYS A 25 -19.10 -4.56 18.89
C LYS A 25 -19.47 -3.24 18.20
N THR A 26 -19.06 -2.11 18.78
CA THR A 26 -19.28 -0.78 18.20
C THR A 26 -18.61 -0.67 16.83
N ILE A 27 -17.36 -1.13 16.74
CA ILE A 27 -16.56 -1.13 15.51
C ILE A 27 -17.22 -1.99 14.42
N TRP A 28 -17.73 -3.18 14.76
CA TRP A 28 -18.44 -4.06 13.83
C TRP A 28 -19.75 -3.45 13.33
N ASN A 29 -20.54 -2.85 14.22
CA ASN A 29 -21.80 -2.20 13.84
C ASN A 29 -21.55 -1.05 12.86
N MET A 30 -20.55 -0.21 13.14
CA MET A 30 -20.14 0.85 12.21
C MET A 30 -19.77 0.28 10.84
N MET A 31 -19.01 -0.80 10.79
CA MET A 31 -18.60 -1.42 9.53
C MET A 31 -19.80 -1.96 8.73
N ASN A 32 -20.77 -2.57 9.41
CA ASN A 32 -22.00 -3.05 8.75
C ASN A 32 -22.84 -1.90 8.20
N THR A 33 -23.00 -0.82 8.97
CA THR A 33 -23.67 0.39 8.49
C THR A 33 -22.98 0.97 7.26
N LEU A 34 -21.64 1.09 7.27
CA LEU A 34 -20.88 1.60 6.13
C LEU A 34 -21.07 0.75 4.87
N LYS A 35 -21.07 -0.59 4.99
CA LYS A 35 -21.31 -1.48 3.85
C LYS A 35 -22.66 -1.23 3.18
N ILE A 36 -23.70 -1.03 3.99
CA ILE A 36 -25.06 -0.76 3.50
C ILE A 36 -25.10 0.59 2.79
N GLN A 37 -24.56 1.64 3.42
CA GLN A 37 -24.53 3.00 2.86
C GLN A 37 -23.74 3.07 1.55
N MET A 38 -22.64 2.32 1.46
CA MET A 38 -21.81 2.23 0.26
C MET A 38 -22.33 1.23 -0.79
N GLN A 39 -23.49 0.60 -0.56
CA GLN A 39 -24.09 -0.41 -1.45
C GLN A 39 -23.12 -1.55 -1.80
N ILE A 40 -22.26 -1.94 -0.87
CA ILE A 40 -21.33 -3.04 -1.07
C ILE A 40 -22.13 -4.34 -1.05
N HIS A 41 -22.04 -5.10 -2.14
CA HIS A 41 -22.74 -6.37 -2.28
C HIS A 41 -22.41 -7.31 -1.10
N PRO A 42 -23.39 -7.98 -0.45
CA PRO A 42 -23.16 -8.80 0.75
C PRO A 42 -22.14 -9.94 0.56
N LYS A 43 -22.07 -10.49 -0.66
CA LYS A 43 -21.03 -11.48 -1.05
C LYS A 43 -19.59 -10.96 -0.95
N ARG A 44 -19.37 -9.64 -0.92
CA ARG A 44 -18.04 -9.04 -0.72
C ARG A 44 -17.78 -8.96 0.79
N ASN A 45 -16.99 -9.91 1.30
CA ASN A 45 -16.62 -9.95 2.71
C ASN A 45 -15.57 -8.88 3.06
N ILE A 46 -16.00 -7.61 3.12
CA ILE A 46 -15.15 -6.49 3.51
C ILE A 46 -15.07 -6.41 5.03
N VAL A 47 -13.87 -6.45 5.60
CA VAL A 47 -13.62 -6.31 7.05
C VAL A 47 -12.47 -5.32 7.27
N PHE A 48 -12.19 -4.92 8.51
CA PHE A 48 -11.06 -4.01 8.79
C PHE A 48 -9.73 -4.51 8.21
N HIS A 49 -9.51 -5.82 8.22
CA HIS A 49 -8.36 -6.44 7.59
C HIS A 49 -8.30 -6.19 6.06
N SER A 50 -9.44 -6.10 5.37
CA SER A 50 -9.50 -5.74 3.95
C SER A 50 -8.96 -4.33 3.69
N PHE A 51 -9.22 -3.37 4.59
CA PHE A 51 -8.68 -2.00 4.50
C PHE A 51 -7.19 -1.96 4.78
N ARG A 52 -6.71 -2.74 5.77
CA ARG A 52 -5.27 -2.89 6.04
C ARG A 52 -4.52 -3.35 4.80
N ASN A 53 -5.10 -4.27 4.03
CA ASN A 53 -4.46 -4.83 2.83
C ASN A 53 -4.56 -3.90 1.61
N PHE A 54 -5.36 -2.84 1.64
CA PHE A 54 -5.49 -1.93 0.51
C PHE A 54 -4.18 -1.18 0.20
N ALA A 55 -3.54 -0.58 1.21
CA ALA A 55 -2.35 0.24 1.01
C ALA A 55 -1.12 -0.54 0.50
N PRO A 56 -0.75 -1.71 1.07
CA PRO A 56 0.30 -2.55 0.50
C PRO A 56 -0.01 -3.01 -0.92
N ASN A 57 -1.28 -3.33 -1.21
CA ASN A 57 -1.65 -3.72 -2.57
C ASN A 57 -1.50 -2.55 -3.55
N PHE A 58 -1.94 -1.35 -3.16
CA PHE A 58 -1.80 -0.17 -3.99
C PHE A 58 -0.33 0.09 -4.36
N ILE A 59 0.58 0.05 -3.38
CA ILE A 59 2.02 0.24 -3.61
C ILE A 59 2.56 -0.76 -4.63
N ILE A 60 2.23 -2.04 -4.49
CA ILE A 60 2.73 -3.07 -5.42
C ILE A 60 2.10 -2.89 -6.82
N ASP A 61 0.82 -2.58 -6.90
CA ASP A 61 0.12 -2.38 -8.18
C ASP A 61 0.59 -1.12 -8.94
N THR A 62 1.08 -0.10 -8.22
CA THR A 62 1.51 1.17 -8.83
C THR A 62 3.02 1.29 -9.01
N GLU A 63 3.80 0.80 -8.05
CA GLU A 63 5.25 1.03 -7.96
C GLU A 63 6.06 -0.26 -8.05
N GLY A 64 5.43 -1.44 -7.89
CA GLY A 64 6.14 -2.74 -7.86
C GLY A 64 7.08 -2.92 -6.66
N ASP A 65 7.04 -2.02 -5.68
CA ASP A 65 7.95 -2.04 -4.53
C ASP A 65 7.42 -2.92 -3.39
N PHE A 66 7.85 -4.18 -3.39
CA PHE A 66 7.51 -5.16 -2.35
C PHE A 66 8.09 -4.81 -0.97
N LYS A 67 9.19 -4.06 -0.89
CA LYS A 67 9.83 -3.70 0.38
C LYS A 67 9.06 -2.56 1.05
N ALA A 68 8.66 -1.55 0.29
CA ALA A 68 7.78 -0.48 0.77
C ALA A 68 6.43 -1.04 1.23
N ALA A 69 5.85 -1.98 0.47
CA ALA A 69 4.61 -2.65 0.85
C ALA A 69 4.77 -3.56 2.08
N GLN A 70 5.92 -4.20 2.28
CA GLN A 70 6.24 -4.95 3.49
C GLN A 70 6.29 -4.04 4.72
N LEU A 71 6.99 -2.90 4.62
CA LEU A 71 7.06 -1.90 5.69
C LEU A 71 5.67 -1.38 6.06
N GLN A 72 4.83 -1.07 5.07
CA GLN A 72 3.47 -0.58 5.29
C GLN A 72 2.54 -1.63 5.89
N SER A 73 2.70 -2.91 5.52
CA SER A 73 1.90 -4.02 6.07
C SER A 73 2.36 -4.44 7.47
N GLY A 74 3.60 -4.11 7.85
CA GLY A 74 4.23 -4.55 9.09
C GLY A 74 4.52 -6.05 9.12
N HIS A 75 4.67 -6.68 7.95
CA HIS A 75 5.02 -8.10 7.87
C HIS A 75 6.50 -8.29 8.15
N SER A 76 6.82 -9.10 9.16
CA SER A 76 8.20 -9.50 9.46
C SER A 76 8.82 -10.36 8.37
N ASP A 77 7.99 -11.12 7.64
CA ASP A 77 8.41 -11.96 6.50
C ASP A 77 7.76 -11.49 5.20
N ILE A 78 8.59 -11.27 4.18
CA ILE A 78 8.17 -10.85 2.85
C ILE A 78 7.39 -11.97 2.12
N LYS A 79 7.58 -13.24 2.49
CA LYS A 79 6.88 -14.38 1.88
C LYS A 79 5.36 -14.28 2.05
N THR A 80 4.88 -13.75 3.17
CA THR A 80 3.44 -13.53 3.40
C THR A 80 2.86 -12.56 2.38
N LEU A 81 3.61 -11.51 2.04
CA LEU A 81 3.20 -10.52 1.04
C LEU A 81 3.28 -11.12 -0.37
N TRP A 82 4.36 -11.84 -0.67
CA TRP A 82 4.60 -12.52 -1.95
C TRP A 82 3.50 -13.52 -2.32
N ASN A 83 3.12 -14.41 -1.38
CA ASN A 83 2.11 -15.44 -1.63
C ASN A 83 0.72 -14.85 -1.94
N HIS A 84 0.38 -13.73 -1.29
CA HIS A 84 -0.87 -13.02 -1.55
C HIS A 84 -0.88 -12.30 -2.92
N TYR A 85 0.29 -12.01 -3.48
CA TYR A 85 0.45 -11.28 -4.74
C TYR A 85 0.62 -12.19 -5.97
N VAL A 86 1.47 -13.21 -5.88
CA VAL A 86 1.72 -14.15 -6.98
C VAL A 86 0.45 -14.92 -7.37
N SER A 87 -0.44 -15.18 -6.41
CA SER A 87 -1.75 -15.79 -6.68
C SER A 87 -2.71 -14.88 -7.46
N LYS A 88 -2.51 -13.55 -7.43
CA LYS A 88 -3.33 -12.57 -8.16
C LYS A 88 -2.79 -12.20 -9.54
N GLN A 89 -1.48 -12.31 -9.77
CA GLN A 89 -0.80 -11.86 -10.98
C GLN A 89 -0.16 -13.01 -11.77
N ARG A 90 -0.87 -14.14 -11.96
CA ARG A 90 -0.38 -15.21 -12.83
C ARG A 90 -0.58 -14.81 -14.30
N ASP A 91 0.15 -13.80 -14.75
CA ASP A 91 0.21 -13.38 -16.15
C ASP A 91 1.36 -14.13 -16.84
N VAL A 92 1.00 -15.10 -17.67
CA VAL A 92 1.95 -15.99 -18.36
C VAL A 92 2.77 -15.22 -19.40
N THR A 93 2.28 -14.06 -19.86
CA THR A 93 2.96 -13.19 -20.83
C THR A 93 4.21 -12.50 -20.23
N GLN A 94 4.29 -12.42 -18.91
CA GLN A 94 5.46 -11.89 -18.17
C GLN A 94 6.40 -13.00 -17.67
N SER A 95 6.25 -14.22 -18.17
CA SER A 95 7.16 -15.31 -17.79
C SER A 95 8.57 -15.01 -18.29
N ALA A 96 9.57 -15.24 -17.44
CA ALA A 96 10.96 -14.89 -17.72
C ALA A 96 11.48 -15.46 -19.06
N GLY A 97 10.98 -16.63 -19.48
CA GLY A 97 11.33 -17.23 -20.77
C GLY A 97 10.79 -16.46 -21.99
N LEU A 98 9.65 -15.78 -21.89
CA LEU A 98 9.12 -14.93 -22.95
C LEU A 98 9.81 -13.55 -22.99
N LEU A 99 10.08 -12.97 -21.81
CA LEU A 99 10.74 -11.67 -21.70
C LEU A 99 12.23 -11.71 -22.08
N LEU A 100 12.91 -12.85 -21.90
CA LEU A 100 14.32 -13.03 -22.28
C LEU A 100 14.54 -13.08 -23.80
N ASP A 101 13.55 -13.54 -24.55
CA ASP A 101 13.63 -13.64 -26.02
C ASP A 101 13.12 -12.36 -26.72
N GLU A 102 12.39 -11.51 -25.99
CA GLU A 102 11.88 -10.24 -26.50
C GLU A 102 12.99 -9.17 -26.51
N LYS A 103 13.53 -8.88 -27.71
CA LYS A 103 14.43 -7.73 -27.91
C LYS A 103 13.63 -6.44 -27.89
N LEU A 104 13.52 -5.81 -26.72
CA LEU A 104 12.96 -4.47 -26.59
C LEU A 104 13.91 -3.45 -27.22
N ASP A 105 13.38 -2.66 -28.14
CA ASP A 105 14.06 -1.51 -28.71
C ASP A 105 14.11 -0.38 -27.65
N GLN A 106 15.28 -0.20 -27.04
CA GLN A 106 15.52 0.80 -26.00
C GLN A 106 15.27 2.23 -26.49
N ASP A 107 15.34 2.46 -27.80
CA ASP A 107 15.11 3.76 -28.43
C ASP A 107 13.68 3.96 -28.93
N ALA A 108 12.76 3.02 -28.66
CA ALA A 108 11.39 3.09 -29.13
C ALA A 108 10.71 4.42 -28.75
N PHE A 109 10.96 4.93 -27.55
CA PHE A 109 10.41 6.22 -27.11
C PHE A 109 10.93 7.43 -27.88
N ASN A 110 12.16 7.38 -28.39
CA ASN A 110 12.77 8.45 -29.20
C ASN A 110 12.20 8.49 -30.63
N LYS A 111 11.58 7.38 -31.07
CA LYS A 111 10.97 7.25 -32.40
C LYS A 111 9.52 7.69 -32.42
N LEU A 112 8.88 7.86 -31.26
CA LEU A 112 7.50 8.32 -31.16
C LEU A 112 7.42 9.83 -31.40
N THR A 113 6.41 10.24 -32.16
CA THR A 113 6.01 11.65 -32.22
C THR A 113 5.42 12.09 -30.88
N TYR A 114 5.31 13.41 -30.68
CA TYR A 114 4.72 13.98 -29.46
C TYR A 114 3.29 13.46 -29.21
N ASP A 115 2.47 13.36 -30.26
CA ASP A 115 1.08 12.90 -30.14
C ASP A 115 1.00 11.40 -29.85
N GLU A 116 1.85 10.58 -30.46
CA GLU A 116 1.91 9.14 -30.17
C GLU A 116 2.40 8.87 -28.75
N MET A 117 3.40 9.63 -28.29
CA MET A 117 3.86 9.58 -26.91
C MET A 117 2.74 9.98 -25.94
N ARG A 118 2.01 11.06 -26.23
CA ARG A 118 0.88 11.52 -25.42
C ARG A 118 -0.26 10.50 -25.40
N GLN A 119 -0.55 9.86 -26.51
CA GLN A 119 -1.55 8.80 -26.59
C GLN A 119 -1.11 7.59 -25.75
N LEU A 120 0.13 7.13 -25.91
CA LEU A 120 0.69 6.01 -25.17
C LEU A 120 0.60 6.23 -23.65
N LEU A 121 0.91 7.43 -23.17
CA LEU A 121 0.84 7.78 -21.74
C LEU A 121 -0.61 7.79 -21.21
N ASN A 122 -1.57 8.17 -22.05
CA ASN A 122 -2.98 8.22 -21.67
C ASN A 122 -3.66 6.83 -21.69
N ASP A 123 -3.21 5.94 -22.58
CA ASP A 123 -3.79 4.60 -22.75
C ASP A 123 -3.30 3.55 -21.73
N LYS A 124 -2.28 3.87 -20.89
CA LYS A 124 -1.82 2.93 -19.85
C LYS A 124 -2.82 2.78 -18.70
N LYS A 125 -2.96 1.54 -18.21
CA LYS A 125 -3.74 1.19 -17.01
C LYS A 125 -3.22 1.93 -15.76
N ASN A 126 -4.14 2.16 -14.81
CA ASN A 126 -4.06 3.15 -13.73
C ASN A 126 -2.74 3.22 -12.93
N GLY A 127 -2.03 2.11 -12.72
CA GLY A 127 -0.80 2.09 -11.90
C GLY A 127 0.36 2.87 -12.53
N VAL A 128 0.81 2.42 -13.70
CA VAL A 128 1.92 3.05 -14.45
C VAL A 128 1.59 4.50 -14.80
N ARG A 129 0.35 4.79 -15.19
CA ARG A 129 -0.11 6.15 -15.49
C ARG A 129 0.01 7.08 -14.26
N THR A 130 -0.36 6.58 -13.08
CA THR A 130 -0.26 7.35 -11.82
C THR A 130 1.19 7.66 -11.47
N GLN A 131 2.09 6.70 -11.64
CA GLN A 131 3.53 6.88 -11.43
C GLN A 131 4.09 7.95 -12.38
N LEU A 132 3.76 7.86 -13.67
CA LEU A 132 4.20 8.82 -14.69
C LEU A 132 3.69 10.24 -14.40
N ILE A 133 2.42 10.40 -14.01
CA ILE A 133 1.85 11.70 -13.63
C ILE A 133 2.58 12.29 -12.41
N ARG A 134 2.94 11.45 -11.43
CA ARG A 134 3.64 11.90 -10.21
C ARG A 134 5.03 12.43 -10.53
N GLU A 135 5.80 11.72 -11.35
CA GLU A 135 7.13 12.17 -11.78
C GLU A 135 7.04 13.43 -12.65
N ALA A 136 6.11 13.49 -13.61
CA ALA A 136 5.86 14.70 -14.40
C ALA A 136 5.52 15.90 -13.50
N SER A 137 4.72 15.70 -12.47
CA SER A 137 4.37 16.75 -11.50
C SER A 137 5.56 17.24 -10.68
N LYS A 138 6.55 16.38 -10.38
CA LYS A 138 7.79 16.79 -9.70
C LYS A 138 8.64 17.68 -10.61
N LEU A 139 8.80 17.27 -11.88
CA LEU A 139 9.56 18.04 -12.87
C LEU A 139 8.96 19.44 -13.09
N LEU A 140 7.63 19.53 -13.15
CA LEU A 140 6.93 20.82 -13.29
C LEU A 140 7.11 21.75 -12.09
N LYS A 141 7.28 21.19 -10.88
CA LYS A 141 7.52 21.97 -9.65
C LYS A 141 8.96 22.44 -9.49
N GLN A 142 9.88 21.89 -10.28
CA GLN A 142 11.30 22.26 -10.29
C GLN A 142 11.62 23.31 -11.37
N ARG A 143 10.64 23.66 -12.21
CA ARG A 143 10.65 24.83 -13.09
C ARG A 143 10.12 26.05 -12.34
#